data_AF-A0A174K4W5-F1
#
_entry.id   AF-A0A174K4W5-F1
#
_cell.length_a   1.000
_cell.length_b   1.000
_cell.length_c   1.000
_cell.angle_alpha   90.00
_cell.angle_beta   90.00
_cell.angle_gamma   90.00
#
_symmetry.space_group_name_H-M   'P 1'
#
loop_
_entity.id
_entity.type
_entity.pdbx_description
1 polymer ?
#
loop_
_entity_poly.entity_id
_entity_poly.type
_entity_poly.pdbx_seq_one_letter_code
_entity_poly.pdbx_strand_id
1 'polypeptide(L)'
;MDILEIYSALDALGIFLGIVFIFLLGFLLFGVIVYIFTGIAYYKAAEVEDIPNNWLAWIPVGNSYIMLRLAEKNMNFLFVFIASMASTVIRNFFDTGVIFNLISFAISIVSIIISIQCYLVIGKKYEISPAWFIVGCFIIPVMIVPMVMLYKKAKKISRGEATLNSIENDANNEF
;
A
#
# COMPACT_ATOMS: atom_id res chain seq x y z
N MET A 1 26.68 39.70 12.70
CA MET A 1 25.50 39.43 11.87
C MET A 1 24.63 40.65 11.96
N ASP A 2 24.56 41.41 10.87
CA ASP A 2 23.83 42.68 10.85
C ASP A 2 22.33 42.43 10.72
N ILE A 3 21.52 43.39 11.17
CA ILE A 3 20.05 43.29 11.17
C ILE A 3 19.52 42.89 9.78
N LEU A 4 20.16 43.36 8.70
CA LEU A 4 19.81 43.01 7.32
C LEU A 4 20.02 41.52 6.99
N GLU A 5 21.07 40.89 7.53
CA GLU A 5 21.35 39.46 7.38
C GLU A 5 20.35 38.60 8.17
N ILE A 6 19.87 39.11 9.30
CA ILE A 6 18.84 38.44 10.10
C ILE A 6 17.50 38.41 9.34
N TYR A 7 17.11 39.53 8.72
CA TYR A 7 15.88 39.59 7.92
C TYR A 7 15.95 38.69 6.68
N SER A 8 17.05 38.70 5.95
CA SER A 8 17.20 37.83 4.77
C SER A 8 17.21 36.34 5.12
N ALA A 9 17.79 35.96 6.26
CA ALA A 9 17.74 34.59 6.77
C ALA A 9 16.31 34.18 7.19
N LEU A 10 15.55 35.08 7.80
CA LEU A 10 14.16 34.84 8.18
C LEU A 10 13.26 34.66 6.95
N ASP A 11 13.44 35.48 5.91
CA ASP A 11 12.71 35.36 4.65
C ASP A 11 13.02 34.03 3.95
N ALA A 12 14.30 33.64 3.88
CA ALA A 12 14.73 32.36 3.33
C ALA A 12 14.12 31.17 4.10
N LEU A 13 14.11 31.22 5.43
CA LEU A 13 13.47 30.22 6.27
C LEU A 13 11.95 30.16 6.03
N GLY A 14 11.29 31.31 5.90
CA GLY A 14 9.86 31.39 5.59
C GLY A 14 9.51 30.75 4.25
N ILE A 15 10.29 31.04 3.20
CA ILE A 15 10.12 30.42 1.87
C ILE A 15 10.34 28.91 1.94
N PHE A 16 11.41 28.47 2.63
CA PHE A 16 11.70 27.05 2.80
C PHE A 16 10.56 26.31 3.52
N LEU A 17 10.09 26.83 4.64
CA LEU A 17 8.97 26.26 5.38
C LEU A 17 7.67 26.24 4.56
N GLY A 18 7.43 27.29 3.76
CA GLY A 18 6.30 27.34 2.83
C GLY A 18 6.34 26.23 1.79
N ILE A 19 7.50 25.98 1.17
CA ILE A 19 7.68 24.89 0.20
C ILE A 19 7.49 23.52 0.86
N VAL A 20 8.10 23.32 2.04
CA VAL A 20 7.94 22.06 2.81
C VAL A 20 6.47 21.82 3.15
N PHE A 21 5.75 22.86 3.59
CA PHE A 21 4.32 22.75 3.91
C PHE A 21 3.48 22.35 2.70
N ILE A 22 3.68 23.01 1.55
CA ILE A 22 2.96 22.67 0.31
C ILE A 22 3.27 21.23 -0.12
N PHE A 23 4.54 20.81 -0.02
CA PHE A 23 4.93 19.45 -0.34
C PHE A 23 4.26 18.41 0.57
N LEU A 24 4.28 18.63 1.89
CA LEU A 24 3.63 17.75 2.87
C LEU A 24 2.11 17.69 2.66
N LEU A 25 1.47 18.82 2.40
CA LEU A 25 0.04 18.89 2.11
C LEU A 25 -0.30 18.12 0.83
N GLY A 26 0.48 18.30 -0.24
CA GLY A 26 0.33 17.55 -1.47
C GLY A 26 0.47 16.04 -1.24
N PHE A 27 1.51 15.63 -0.51
CA PHE A 27 1.75 14.22 -0.17
C PHE A 27 0.57 13.62 0.62
N LEU A 28 0.04 14.34 1.61
CA LEU A 28 -1.11 13.91 2.40
C LEU A 28 -2.36 13.72 1.52
N LEU A 29 -2.66 14.69 0.64
CA LEU A 29 -3.80 14.61 -0.28
C LEU A 29 -3.68 13.41 -1.22
N PHE A 30 -2.50 13.17 -1.79
CA PHE A 30 -2.26 11.98 -2.61
C PHE A 30 -2.42 10.68 -1.81
N GLY A 31 -1.94 10.66 -0.56
CA GLY A 31 -2.12 9.51 0.34
C GLY A 31 -3.59 9.19 0.56
N VAL A 32 -4.43 10.19 0.83
CA VAL A 32 -5.88 10.02 1.00
C VAL A 32 -6.54 9.49 -0.28
N ILE A 33 -6.18 10.04 -1.44
CA ILE A 33 -6.71 9.58 -2.73
C ILE A 33 -6.38 8.10 -2.95
N VAL A 34 -5.11 7.72 -2.82
CA VAL A 34 -4.67 6.32 -3.00
C VAL A 34 -5.39 5.41 -2.02
N TYR A 35 -5.51 5.81 -0.76
CA TYR A 35 -6.24 5.06 0.25
C TYR A 35 -7.71 4.80 -0.14
N ILE A 36 -8.42 5.82 -0.65
CA ILE A 36 -9.81 5.66 -1.11
C ILE A 36 -9.89 4.68 -2.28
N PHE A 37 -9.02 4.82 -3.29
CA PHE A 37 -9.03 3.92 -4.45
C PHE A 37 -8.71 2.48 -4.07
N THR A 38 -7.72 2.26 -3.20
CA THR A 38 -7.37 0.93 -2.69
C THR A 38 -8.54 0.33 -1.90
N GLY A 39 -9.13 1.10 -0.98
CA GLY A 39 -10.27 0.64 -0.17
C GLY A 39 -11.46 0.20 -1.02
N ILE A 40 -11.85 1.01 -2.01
CA ILE A 40 -12.96 0.67 -2.93
C ILE A 40 -12.62 -0.55 -3.79
N ALA A 41 -11.41 -0.62 -4.33
CA ALA A 41 -10.98 -1.72 -5.18
C ALA A 41 -10.98 -3.06 -4.43
N TYR A 42 -10.39 -3.08 -3.23
CA TYR A 42 -10.33 -4.28 -2.40
C TYR A 42 -11.68 -4.67 -1.85
N TYR A 43 -12.50 -3.71 -1.42
CA TYR A 43 -13.87 -3.99 -0.99
C TYR A 43 -14.66 -4.70 -2.10
N LYS A 44 -14.60 -4.18 -3.33
CA LYS A 44 -15.35 -4.75 -4.45
C LYS A 44 -14.79 -6.10 -4.90
N ALA A 45 -13.47 -6.26 -4.92
CA ALA A 45 -12.84 -7.54 -5.21
C ALA A 45 -13.19 -8.61 -4.15
N ALA A 46 -13.18 -8.23 -2.87
CA ALA A 46 -13.57 -9.11 -1.77
C ALA A 46 -15.05 -9.53 -1.83
N GLU A 47 -15.93 -8.62 -2.25
CA GLU A 47 -17.35 -8.95 -2.49
C GLU A 47 -17.52 -9.95 -3.63
N VAL A 48 -16.74 -9.83 -4.72
CA VAL A 48 -16.80 -10.76 -5.86
C VAL A 48 -16.33 -12.17 -5.50
N GLU A 49 -15.37 -12.27 -4.59
CA GLU A 49 -14.78 -13.55 -4.14
C GLU A 49 -15.41 -14.08 -2.85
N ASP A 50 -16.54 -13.52 -2.40
CA ASP A 50 -17.24 -13.90 -1.18
C ASP A 50 -16.34 -13.93 0.08
N ILE A 51 -15.35 -13.02 0.13
CA ILE A 51 -14.45 -12.90 1.29
C ILE A 51 -15.23 -12.26 2.44
N PRO A 52 -15.32 -12.91 3.62
CA PRO A 52 -16.06 -12.37 4.75
C PRO A 52 -15.42 -11.07 5.25
N ASN A 53 -16.24 -10.17 5.80
CA ASN A 53 -15.80 -8.88 6.32
C ASN A 53 -15.06 -8.01 5.28
N ASN A 54 -15.55 -7.96 4.04
CA ASN A 54 -15.02 -7.12 2.95
C ASN A 54 -14.80 -5.64 3.34
N TRP A 55 -15.58 -5.09 4.28
CA TRP A 55 -15.42 -3.75 4.84
C TRP A 55 -14.06 -3.52 5.54
N LEU A 56 -13.34 -4.59 5.92
CA LEU A 56 -11.98 -4.50 6.44
C LEU A 56 -10.99 -3.90 5.43
N ALA A 57 -11.33 -3.83 4.14
CA ALA A 57 -10.56 -3.12 3.13
C ALA A 57 -10.25 -1.65 3.50
N TRP A 58 -11.07 -1.04 4.36
CA TRP A 58 -10.90 0.34 4.85
C TRP A 58 -10.04 0.43 6.12
N ILE A 59 -9.68 -0.66 6.78
CA ILE A 59 -8.79 -0.60 7.95
C ILE A 59 -7.36 -0.91 7.47
N PRO A 60 -6.30 -0.18 7.86
CA PRO A 60 -4.95 -0.44 7.36
C PRO A 60 -4.50 -1.90 7.48
N VAL A 61 -4.67 -2.53 8.65
CA VAL A 61 -4.36 -3.95 8.86
C VAL A 61 -5.36 -4.85 8.13
N GLY A 62 -6.64 -4.45 8.09
CA GLY A 62 -7.68 -5.15 7.35
C GLY A 62 -7.45 -5.17 5.83
N ASN A 63 -6.82 -4.13 5.29
CA ASN A 63 -6.45 -4.00 3.90
C ASN A 63 -5.41 -5.06 3.52
N SER A 64 -4.39 -5.26 4.37
CA SER A 64 -3.42 -6.35 4.22
C SER A 64 -4.08 -7.73 4.32
N TYR A 65 -5.05 -7.91 5.21
CA TYR A 65 -5.84 -9.14 5.29
C TYR A 65 -6.60 -9.42 3.99
N ILE A 66 -7.33 -8.44 3.46
CA ILE A 66 -8.07 -8.60 2.19
C ILE A 66 -7.10 -8.90 1.05
N MET A 67 -5.98 -8.18 0.95
CA MET A 67 -4.95 -8.44 -0.07
C MET A 67 -4.44 -9.89 -0.01
N LEU A 68 -4.09 -10.39 1.18
CA LEU A 68 -3.63 -11.76 1.36
C LEU A 68 -4.71 -12.78 0.96
N ARG A 69 -5.98 -12.51 1.27
CA ARG A 69 -7.11 -13.39 0.94
C ARG A 69 -7.39 -13.42 -0.56
N LEU A 70 -7.40 -12.26 -1.22
CA LEU A 70 -7.53 -12.13 -2.68
C LEU A 70 -6.41 -12.85 -3.42
N ALA A 71 -5.20 -12.84 -2.84
CA ALA A 71 -4.04 -13.53 -3.37
C ALA A 71 -3.93 -15.00 -2.95
N GLU A 72 -4.90 -15.53 -2.18
CA GLU A 72 -4.91 -16.91 -1.68
C GLU A 72 -3.61 -17.30 -0.93
N LYS A 73 -2.98 -16.32 -0.27
CA LYS A 73 -1.71 -16.48 0.47
C LYS A 73 -1.95 -16.94 1.92
N ASN A 74 -0.91 -17.45 2.57
CA ASN A 74 -0.95 -17.82 3.99
C ASN A 74 -1.26 -16.60 4.88
N MET A 75 -2.29 -16.72 5.74
CA MET A 75 -2.71 -15.65 6.65
C MET A 75 -1.68 -15.32 7.73
N ASN A 76 -0.71 -16.19 8.01
CA ASN A 76 0.38 -15.91 8.94
C ASN A 76 1.24 -14.71 8.50
N PHE A 77 1.26 -14.39 7.20
CA PHE A 77 1.92 -13.18 6.71
C PHE A 77 1.29 -11.89 7.23
N LEU A 78 0.06 -11.93 7.75
CA LEU A 78 -0.57 -10.79 8.42
C LEU A 78 0.27 -10.30 9.61
N PHE A 79 0.94 -11.20 10.33
CA PHE A 79 1.83 -10.82 11.44
C PHE A 79 3.03 -10.00 10.98
N VAL A 80 3.52 -10.22 9.76
CA VAL A 80 4.61 -9.41 9.18
C VAL A 80 4.13 -7.98 8.94
N PHE A 81 2.92 -7.81 8.40
CA PHE A 81 2.33 -6.47 8.20
C PHE A 81 2.05 -5.75 9.52
N ILE A 82 1.53 -6.47 10.52
CA ILE A 82 1.32 -5.92 11.87
C ILE A 82 2.66 -5.51 12.50
N ALA A 83 3.70 -6.35 12.39
CA ALA A 83 5.03 -6.05 12.91
C ALA A 83 5.65 -4.84 12.19
N SER A 84 5.49 -4.73 10.87
CA SER A 84 5.94 -3.56 10.10
C SER A 84 5.25 -2.27 10.57
N MET A 85 3.93 -2.30 10.74
CA MET A 85 3.17 -1.15 11.25
C MET A 85 3.59 -0.79 12.69
N ALA A 86 3.68 -1.79 13.58
CA ALA A 86 4.07 -1.60 14.97
C ALA A 86 5.49 -1.03 15.10
N SER A 87 6.45 -1.57 14.36
CA SER A 87 7.84 -1.08 14.35
C SER A 87 7.94 0.37 13.89
N THR A 88 7.14 0.77 12.90
CA THR A 88 7.06 2.16 12.43
C THR A 88 6.52 3.08 13.52
N VAL A 89 5.44 2.68 14.20
CA VAL A 89 4.89 3.44 15.32
C VAL A 89 5.93 3.59 16.43
N ILE A 90 6.54 2.49 16.90
CA ILE A 90 7.52 2.52 18.00
C ILE A 90 8.69 3.46 17.67
N ARG A 91 9.24 3.41 16.46
CA ARG A 91 10.34 4.29 16.03
C ARG A 91 10.00 5.78 16.02
N ASN A 92 8.74 6.13 15.82
CA ASN A 92 8.32 7.53 15.80
C ASN A 92 8.14 8.10 17.22
N PHE A 93 7.97 7.26 18.23
CA PHE A 93 7.73 7.69 19.61
C PHE A 93 8.92 7.42 20.56
N PHE A 94 9.83 6.53 20.20
CA PHE A 94 10.92 6.10 21.05
C PHE A 94 12.26 6.12 20.29
N ASP A 95 13.33 6.51 20.97
CA ASP A 95 14.69 6.29 20.47
C ASP A 95 15.06 4.81 20.65
N THR A 96 14.93 4.05 19.58
CA THR A 96 15.10 2.59 19.59
C THR A 96 16.53 2.13 19.30
N GLY A 97 17.44 3.06 19.02
CA GLY A 97 18.81 2.76 18.61
C GLY A 97 18.94 2.05 17.25
N VAL A 98 20.19 1.82 16.83
CA VAL A 98 20.53 1.36 15.46
C VAL A 98 20.06 -0.06 15.17
N ILE A 99 20.21 -0.99 16.13
CA ILE A 99 19.87 -2.41 15.92
C ILE A 99 18.38 -2.59 15.62
N PHE A 100 17.50 -1.96 16.41
CA PHE A 100 16.05 -2.03 16.17
C PHE A 100 15.66 -1.40 14.83
N ASN A 101 16.32 -0.32 14.43
CA ASN A 101 16.08 0.32 13.13
C ASN A 101 16.42 -0.63 11.96
N LEU A 102 17.52 -1.39 12.06
CA LEU A 102 17.89 -2.39 11.05
C LEU A 102 16.88 -3.55 10.99
N ILE A 103 16.41 -4.04 12.13
CA ILE A 103 15.37 -5.08 12.18
C ILE A 103 14.07 -4.56 11.55
N SER A 104 13.64 -3.36 11.92
CA SER A 104 12.44 -2.72 11.36
C SER A 104 12.55 -2.57 9.84
N PHE A 105 13.73 -2.19 9.35
CA PHE A 105 14.00 -2.08 7.92
C PHE A 105 13.90 -3.44 7.21
N ALA A 106 14.47 -4.50 7.79
CA ALA A 106 14.35 -5.85 7.25
C ALA A 106 12.89 -6.33 7.18
N ILE A 107 12.11 -6.08 8.24
CA ILE A 107 10.67 -6.40 8.28
C ILE A 107 9.94 -5.67 7.14
N SER A 108 10.21 -4.39 6.93
CA SER A 108 9.61 -3.61 5.84
C SER A 108 9.95 -4.17 4.45
N ILE A 109 11.18 -4.62 4.22
CA ILE A 109 11.56 -5.29 2.96
C ILE A 109 10.72 -6.56 2.77
N VAL A 110 10.60 -7.39 3.80
CA VAL A 110 9.80 -8.63 3.73
C VAL A 110 8.33 -8.32 3.46
N SER A 111 7.76 -7.30 4.10
CA SER A 111 6.38 -6.84 3.81
C SER A 111 6.19 -6.41 2.36
N ILE A 112 7.16 -5.72 1.76
CA ILE A 112 7.12 -5.32 0.35
C ILE A 112 7.17 -6.54 -0.57
N ILE A 113 8.06 -7.51 -0.29
CA ILE A 113 8.16 -8.76 -1.06
C ILE A 113 6.83 -9.51 -1.05
N ILE A 114 6.23 -9.70 0.13
CA ILE A 114 4.92 -10.37 0.26
C ILE A 114 3.84 -9.60 -0.51
N SER A 115 3.84 -8.27 -0.45
CA SER A 115 2.88 -7.43 -1.20
C SER A 115 3.02 -7.62 -2.71
N ILE A 116 4.26 -7.61 -3.22
CA ILE A 116 4.54 -7.87 -4.65
C ILE A 116 4.03 -9.26 -5.04
N GLN A 117 4.31 -10.29 -4.25
CA GLN A 117 3.79 -11.64 -4.51
C GLN A 117 2.26 -11.66 -4.57
N CYS A 118 1.58 -10.97 -3.65
CA CYS A 118 0.12 -10.86 -3.68
C CYS A 118 -0.37 -10.18 -4.96
N TYR A 119 0.29 -9.10 -5.37
CA TYR A 119 -0.05 -8.37 -6.58
C TYR A 119 0.17 -9.16 -7.87
N LEU A 120 1.19 -10.02 -7.93
CA LEU A 120 1.39 -10.94 -9.05
C LEU A 120 0.19 -11.89 -9.20
N VAL A 121 -0.28 -12.46 -8.08
CA VAL A 121 -1.42 -13.39 -8.06
C VAL A 121 -2.72 -12.68 -8.41
N ILE A 122 -3.02 -11.55 -7.75
CA ILE A 122 -4.20 -10.73 -8.04
C ILE A 122 -4.18 -10.27 -9.51
N GLY A 123 -3.02 -9.87 -10.02
CA GLY A 123 -2.84 -9.49 -11.43
C GLY A 123 -3.21 -10.62 -12.38
N LYS A 124 -2.76 -11.86 -12.11
CA LYS A 124 -3.13 -13.04 -12.90
C LYS A 124 -4.64 -13.32 -12.83
N LYS A 125 -5.22 -13.26 -11.62
CA LYS A 125 -6.64 -13.56 -11.35
C LYS A 125 -7.61 -12.59 -12.03
N TYR A 126 -7.26 -11.30 -12.06
CA TYR A 126 -8.09 -10.22 -12.62
C TYR A 126 -7.65 -9.76 -14.02
N GLU A 127 -6.66 -10.42 -14.63
CA GLU A 127 -6.07 -10.03 -15.93
C GLU A 127 -5.54 -8.58 -15.95
N ILE A 128 -4.84 -8.21 -14.90
CA ILE A 128 -4.21 -6.91 -14.73
C ILE A 128 -2.71 -7.12 -14.80
N SER A 129 -2.02 -6.31 -15.62
CA SER A 129 -0.56 -6.38 -15.68
C SER A 129 0.04 -6.10 -14.29
N PRO A 130 0.78 -7.05 -13.71
CA PRO A 130 1.36 -6.87 -12.38
C PRO A 130 2.39 -5.74 -12.30
N ALA A 131 2.95 -5.32 -13.45
CA ALA A 131 3.89 -4.21 -13.53
C ALA A 131 3.33 -2.93 -12.92
N TRP A 132 2.03 -2.66 -13.09
CA TRP A 132 1.38 -1.48 -12.51
C TRP A 132 1.38 -1.49 -10.98
N PHE A 133 1.18 -2.65 -10.37
CA PHE A 133 1.28 -2.80 -8.92
C PHE A 133 2.72 -2.64 -8.44
N ILE A 134 3.69 -3.27 -9.12
CA ILE A 134 5.11 -3.20 -8.75
C ILE A 134 5.60 -1.75 -8.82
N VAL A 135 5.33 -1.03 -9.90
CA VAL A 135 5.68 0.39 -10.02
C VAL A 135 4.95 1.22 -8.96
N GLY A 136 3.67 0.92 -8.70
CA GLY A 136 2.87 1.56 -7.66
C GLY A 136 3.46 1.44 -6.24
N CYS A 137 4.13 0.33 -5.92
CA CYS A 137 4.80 0.15 -4.62
C CYS A 137 5.91 1.17 -4.35
N PHE A 138 6.57 1.68 -5.40
CA PHE A 138 7.67 2.63 -5.28
C PHE A 138 7.25 4.07 -5.59
N ILE A 139 6.15 4.25 -6.34
CA ILE A 139 5.63 5.55 -6.75
C ILE A 139 4.16 5.61 -6.36
N ILE A 140 3.88 6.13 -5.16
CA ILE A 140 2.54 6.13 -4.53
C ILE A 140 1.43 6.61 -5.49
N PRO A 141 1.57 7.74 -6.23
CA PRO A 141 0.53 8.17 -7.17
C PRO A 141 0.21 7.15 -8.26
N VAL A 142 1.18 6.32 -8.67
CA VAL A 142 1.00 5.29 -9.70
C VAL A 142 0.15 4.14 -9.18
N MET A 143 0.08 3.91 -7.86
CA MET A 143 -0.76 2.87 -7.25
C MET A 143 -2.26 3.04 -7.57
N ILE A 144 -2.69 4.25 -7.94
CA ILE A 144 -4.09 4.49 -8.34
C ILE A 144 -4.45 3.68 -9.61
N VAL A 145 -3.52 3.55 -10.56
CA VAL A 145 -3.75 2.87 -11.84
C VAL A 145 -4.19 1.42 -11.66
N PRO A 146 -3.42 0.54 -10.99
CA PRO A 146 -3.82 -0.85 -10.80
C PRO A 146 -5.08 -0.98 -9.93
N MET A 147 -5.31 -0.08 -8.96
CA MET A 147 -6.52 -0.11 -8.12
C MET A 147 -7.78 0.22 -8.92
N VAL A 148 -7.71 1.20 -9.83
CA VAL A 148 -8.82 1.50 -10.76
C VAL A 148 -9.08 0.34 -11.71
N MET A 149 -8.02 -0.31 -12.21
CA MET A 149 -8.15 -1.50 -13.07
C MET A 149 -8.81 -2.66 -12.32
N LEU A 150 -8.38 -2.91 -11.08
CA LEU A 150 -8.93 -3.93 -10.19
C LEU A 150 -10.41 -3.70 -9.93
N TYR A 151 -10.78 -2.48 -9.52
CA TYR A 151 -12.18 -2.14 -9.31
C TYR A 151 -13.02 -2.34 -10.59
N LYS A 152 -12.55 -1.88 -11.75
CA LYS A 152 -13.27 -2.03 -13.02
C LYS A 152 -13.47 -3.51 -13.38
N LYS A 153 -12.43 -4.33 -13.23
CA LYS A 153 -12.50 -5.78 -13.50
C LYS A 153 -13.44 -6.48 -12.52
N ALA A 154 -13.28 -6.26 -11.22
CA ALA A 154 -14.18 -6.80 -10.19
C ALA A 154 -15.65 -6.39 -10.44
N LYS A 155 -15.90 -5.15 -10.84
CA LYS A 155 -17.25 -4.68 -11.18
C LYS A 155 -17.84 -5.41 -12.39
N LYS A 156 -17.05 -5.66 -13.44
CA LYS A 156 -17.50 -6.46 -14.60
C LYS A 156 -17.86 -7.90 -14.20
N ILE A 157 -17.04 -8.53 -13.35
CA ILE A 157 -17.29 -9.88 -12.85
C ILE A 157 -18.58 -9.92 -12.02
N SER A 158 -18.79 -8.94 -11.13
CA SER A 158 -20.04 -8.86 -10.35
C SER A 158 -21.31 -8.68 -11.19
N ARG A 159 -21.17 -8.28 -12.47
CA ARG A 159 -22.28 -8.15 -13.42
C ARG A 159 -22.45 -9.37 -14.31
N GLY A 160 -21.60 -10.40 -14.17
CA GLY A 160 -21.56 -11.55 -15.07
C GLY A 160 -20.96 -11.25 -16.45
N GLU A 161 -20.33 -10.09 -16.65
CA GLU A 161 -19.72 -9.69 -17.93
C GLU A 161 -18.31 -10.30 -18.12
N ALA A 162 -17.73 -10.88 -17.06
CA ALA A 162 -16.41 -11.50 -17.05
C ALA A 162 -16.33 -12.57 -15.94
N THR A 163 -15.32 -13.43 -16.00
CA THR A 163 -15.03 -14.46 -14.99
C THR A 163 -13.64 -14.27 -14.40
N LEU A 164 -13.43 -14.74 -13.17
CA LEU A 164 -12.09 -14.84 -12.59
C LEU A 164 -11.28 -15.90 -13.34
N ASN A 165 -10.00 -15.66 -13.55
CA ASN A 165 -9.11 -16.68 -14.07
C ASN A 165 -8.74 -17.67 -12.97
N SER A 166 -8.82 -18.96 -13.27
CA SER A 166 -8.35 -20.01 -12.38
C SER A 166 -6.83 -19.91 -12.25
N ILE A 167 -6.35 -19.82 -11.02
CA ILE A 167 -4.93 -19.99 -10.73
C ILE A 167 -4.70 -21.50 -10.68
N GLU A 168 -4.16 -22.09 -11.76
CA GLU A 168 -3.53 -23.40 -11.63
C GLU A 168 -2.42 -23.26 -10.59
N ASN A 169 -2.58 -23.95 -9.47
CA ASN A 169 -1.59 -24.01 -8.41
C ASN A 169 -0.36 -24.75 -8.95
N ASP A 170 0.59 -24.01 -9.50
CA ASP A 170 1.97 -24.47 -9.61
C ASP A 170 2.47 -24.66 -8.18
N ALA A 171 2.31 -25.88 -7.65
CA ALA A 171 2.64 -26.30 -6.28
C ALA A 171 4.15 -26.17 -5.91
N ASN A 172 4.94 -25.43 -6.70
CA ASN A 172 6.39 -25.33 -6.60
C ASN A 172 6.90 -23.93 -6.21
N ASN A 173 6.03 -22.95 -5.95
CA ASN A 173 6.43 -21.56 -5.65
C ASN A 173 6.13 -21.11 -4.21
N GLU A 174 6.09 -22.04 -3.25
CA GLU A 174 6.15 -21.72 -1.82
C GLU A 174 7.60 -21.67 -1.32
N PHE A 175 8.32 -20.61 -1.70
CA PHE A 175 9.57 -20.20 -1.03
C PHE A 175 9.66 -18.67 -0.95
#